data_AF-A0A0V0RDU2-F1
#
_entry.id   AF-A0A0V0RDU2-F1
#
_cell.length_a   1.000
_cell.length_b   1.000
_cell.length_c   1.000
_cell.angle_alpha   90.00
_cell.angle_beta   90.00
_cell.angle_gamma   90.00
#
_symmetry.space_group_name_H-M   'P 1'
#
loop_
_entity.id
_entity.type
_entity.pdbx_description
1 polymer ?
#
loop_
_entity_poly.entity_id
_entity_poly.type
_entity_poly.pdbx_seq_one_letter_code
_entity_poly.pdbx_strand_id
1 'polypeptide(L)'
;MIYLLDLMQSLLNLKTAQNETPLHILTLVNFLQILFSLLNVINICILKWHDINSSMNLFNYEEKMLKFSELLLLFLIVRLSHSQTSKCQNKPGAAPADWAIVYKAPGQDTGKIIFATAAGAWDDGAQALSNSAGHSFAKTLEDVVRNQNNIKFLAYNNAPPGVPSMKTKSNSKGVIILATNADSAAWIVHTVPGFPTARTAYSWPVAENARGHLLICLTISKSQINTIAASLLLVQPMVHYNDIPETETGGMPNFNKLAEGKISPLPPFTSRRSIRTEDARSPVAVHIYSKSESSKYGELKWLYEFQIILIRGFDTLNFIYVWSRRDNILKGDCRGSQKHIRLIKSPAAINGHNTNLEADITNWAVSDPGSIFCHIDKPYFKNQTKEPAMAICIENNEIFARFNEIAAQVEDCPQ
;
A
#
# COMPACT_ATOMS: atom_id res chain seq x y z
N MET A 1 14.99 12.83 41.56
CA MET A 1 15.92 11.81 41.02
C MET A 1 16.07 10.63 41.99
N ILE A 2 16.39 10.86 43.28
CA ILE A 2 16.45 9.82 44.33
C ILE A 2 15.13 9.03 44.43
N TYR A 3 13.98 9.71 44.49
CA TYR A 3 12.66 9.07 44.45
C TYR A 3 12.36 8.24 43.19
N LEU A 4 12.96 8.59 42.04
CA LEU A 4 12.78 7.86 40.79
C LEU A 4 13.66 6.60 40.76
N LEU A 5 14.87 6.69 41.34
CA LEU A 5 15.79 5.57 41.56
C LEU A 5 15.20 4.57 42.56
N ASP A 6 14.59 5.04 43.66
CA ASP A 6 13.91 4.16 44.64
C ASP A 6 12.69 3.45 44.04
N LEU A 7 11.89 4.15 43.22
CA LEU A 7 10.76 3.56 42.50
C LEU A 7 11.23 2.49 41.50
N MET A 8 12.31 2.75 40.76
CA MET A 8 12.90 1.80 39.83
C MET A 8 13.52 0.59 40.53
N GLN A 9 14.19 0.79 41.67
CA GLN A 9 14.75 -0.29 42.48
C GLN A 9 13.64 -1.18 43.08
N SER A 10 12.54 -0.59 43.56
CA SER A 10 11.35 -1.33 43.99
C SER A 10 10.73 -2.14 42.86
N LEU A 11 10.65 -1.60 41.64
CA LEU A 11 10.15 -2.32 40.46
C LEU A 11 11.05 -3.48 40.03
N LEU A 12 12.38 -3.36 40.17
CA LEU A 12 13.33 -4.45 39.95
C LEU A 12 13.22 -5.55 41.02
N ASN A 13 13.05 -5.16 42.30
CA ASN A 13 12.95 -6.10 43.43
C ASN A 13 11.60 -6.86 43.46
N LEU A 14 10.52 -6.29 42.93
CA LEU A 14 9.25 -7.00 42.75
C LEU A 14 9.37 -8.21 41.80
N LYS A 15 10.36 -8.19 40.88
CA LYS A 15 10.58 -9.24 39.89
C LYS A 15 11.27 -10.48 40.45
N THR A 16 12.11 -10.35 41.48
CA THR A 16 12.77 -11.49 42.12
C THR A 16 11.80 -12.40 42.91
N ALA A 17 10.54 -11.99 43.08
CA ALA A 17 9.52 -12.74 43.80
C ALA A 17 8.53 -13.51 42.91
N GLN A 18 8.49 -13.27 41.59
CA GLN A 18 7.58 -13.95 40.65
C GLN A 18 8.37 -14.70 39.59
N ASN A 19 8.64 -15.99 39.86
CA ASN A 19 9.13 -16.92 38.85
C ASN A 19 8.05 -17.14 37.78
N GLU A 20 8.50 -17.14 36.52
CA GLU A 20 7.75 -17.33 35.27
C GLU A 20 7.19 -16.05 34.62
N THR A 21 7.90 -15.49 33.64
CA THR A 21 7.31 -14.56 32.64
C THR A 21 8.05 -14.52 31.28
N PRO A 22 7.35 -14.13 30.19
CA PRO A 22 7.69 -14.43 28.78
C PRO A 22 8.70 -13.45 28.13
N LEU A 23 9.17 -13.78 26.93
CA LEU A 23 10.24 -13.09 26.17
C LEU A 23 10.08 -11.56 25.99
N HIS A 24 8.85 -11.03 25.99
CA HIS A 24 8.58 -9.57 25.93
C HIS A 24 8.89 -8.81 27.23
N ILE A 25 8.92 -9.50 28.37
CA ILE A 25 9.29 -8.90 29.67
C ILE A 25 10.82 -8.87 29.83
N LEU A 26 11.54 -9.78 29.16
CA LEU A 26 13.01 -9.82 29.17
C LEU A 26 13.62 -8.60 28.46
N THR A 27 13.02 -8.17 27.36
CA THR A 27 13.43 -6.96 26.62
C THR A 27 13.15 -5.68 27.39
N LEU A 28 11.99 -5.59 28.07
CA LEU A 28 11.66 -4.45 28.94
C LEU A 28 12.60 -4.37 30.15
N VAL A 29 13.02 -5.51 30.70
CA VAL A 29 13.93 -5.58 31.85
C VAL A 29 15.35 -5.25 31.44
N ASN A 30 15.85 -5.74 30.31
CA ASN A 30 17.14 -5.32 29.79
C ASN A 30 17.17 -3.81 29.51
N PHE A 31 16.06 -3.26 29.01
CA PHE A 31 15.91 -1.82 28.80
C PHE A 31 15.94 -1.04 30.11
N LEU A 32 15.21 -1.50 31.14
CA LEU A 32 15.23 -0.90 32.48
C LEU A 32 16.60 -1.03 33.17
N GLN A 33 17.31 -2.13 32.94
CA GLN A 33 18.66 -2.36 33.47
C GLN A 33 19.67 -1.40 32.85
N ILE A 34 19.61 -1.22 31.52
CA ILE A 34 20.44 -0.25 30.79
C ILE A 34 20.13 1.18 31.24
N LEU A 35 18.85 1.51 31.41
CA LEU A 35 18.41 2.81 31.90
C LEU A 35 18.91 3.06 33.34
N PHE A 36 18.85 2.05 34.20
CA PHE A 36 19.36 2.11 35.58
C PHE A 36 20.89 2.26 35.63
N SER A 37 21.63 1.52 34.80
CA SER A 37 23.08 1.67 34.68
C SER A 37 23.46 3.06 34.16
N LEU A 38 22.75 3.60 33.18
CA LEU A 38 22.94 4.97 32.70
C LEU A 38 22.65 6.01 33.79
N LEU A 39 21.56 5.85 34.53
CA LEU A 39 21.21 6.73 35.65
C LEU A 39 22.23 6.65 36.79
N ASN A 40 22.79 5.48 37.09
CA ASN A 40 23.85 5.32 38.08
C ASN A 40 25.17 5.92 37.62
N VAL A 41 25.53 5.79 36.34
CA VAL A 41 26.72 6.48 35.79
C VAL A 41 26.55 7.99 35.90
N ILE A 42 25.36 8.51 35.57
CA ILE A 42 25.02 9.92 35.75
C ILE A 42 25.12 10.32 37.24
N ASN A 43 24.62 9.49 38.17
CA ASN A 43 24.64 9.78 39.60
C ASN A 43 26.05 9.71 40.21
N ILE A 44 26.89 8.76 39.78
CA ILE A 44 28.32 8.67 40.14
C ILE A 44 29.07 9.89 39.59
N CYS A 45 28.75 10.32 38.36
CA CYS A 45 29.30 11.55 37.80
C CYS A 45 28.88 12.78 38.61
N ILE A 46 27.64 12.86 39.11
CA ILE A 46 27.15 13.97 39.95
C ILE A 46 27.81 13.95 41.34
N LEU A 47 27.98 12.78 41.96
CA LEU A 47 28.62 12.65 43.28
C LEU A 47 30.12 12.95 43.24
N LYS A 48 30.84 12.44 42.23
CA LYS A 48 32.26 12.82 42.00
C LYS A 48 32.42 14.31 41.67
N TRP A 49 31.40 14.93 41.11
CA TRP A 49 31.39 16.36 40.79
C TRP A 49 31.14 17.23 42.02
N HIS A 50 30.39 16.75 43.01
CA HIS A 50 30.21 17.44 44.29
C HIS A 50 31.52 17.58 45.10
N ASP A 51 32.45 16.61 44.97
CA ASP A 51 33.80 16.69 45.57
C ASP A 51 34.75 17.64 44.83
N ILE A 52 34.54 17.86 43.53
CA ILE A 52 35.35 18.76 42.69
C ILE A 52 34.90 20.23 42.85
N ASN A 53 33.68 20.45 43.34
CA ASN A 53 33.01 21.76 43.37
C ASN A 53 33.50 22.73 44.47
N SER A 54 34.56 22.40 45.19
CA SER A 54 35.16 23.31 46.18
C SER A 54 36.16 24.31 45.59
N SER A 55 36.46 24.27 44.28
CA SER A 55 37.64 24.98 43.76
C SER A 55 37.54 25.79 42.46
N MET A 56 36.45 25.79 41.68
CA MET A 56 36.43 26.59 40.42
C MET A 56 35.06 27.15 40.05
N ASN A 57 35.04 28.43 39.65
CA ASN A 57 33.89 29.22 39.18
C ASN A 57 32.98 28.45 38.19
N LEU A 58 31.84 27.96 38.67
CA LEU A 58 31.03 26.95 37.97
C LEU A 58 29.66 27.42 37.44
N PHE A 59 29.37 28.73 37.44
CA PHE A 59 28.06 29.22 36.99
C PHE A 59 27.80 29.04 35.48
N ASN A 60 28.83 28.77 34.67
CA ASN A 60 28.71 28.70 33.21
C ASN A 60 28.63 27.24 32.66
N TYR A 61 28.63 26.24 33.54
CA TYR A 61 28.72 24.81 33.15
C TYR A 61 27.37 24.08 33.25
N GLU A 62 26.54 24.36 34.26
CA GLU A 62 25.19 23.79 34.38
C GLU A 62 24.29 24.19 33.21
N GLU A 63 24.32 25.47 32.80
CA GLU A 63 23.56 25.97 31.66
C GLU A 63 23.97 25.29 30.34
N LYS A 64 25.27 24.94 30.20
CA LYS A 64 25.80 24.22 29.03
C LYS A 64 25.39 22.74 29.05
N MET A 65 25.39 22.11 30.22
CA MET A 65 24.95 20.71 30.38
C MET A 65 23.45 20.55 30.13
N LEU A 66 22.64 21.54 30.53
CA LEU A 66 21.20 21.56 30.24
C LEU A 66 20.94 21.70 28.72
N LYS A 67 21.62 22.63 28.04
CA LYS A 67 21.57 22.79 26.58
C LYS A 67 22.04 21.54 25.83
N PHE A 68 23.05 20.84 26.36
CA PHE A 68 23.53 19.58 25.79
C PHE A 68 22.50 18.45 25.95
N SER A 69 21.81 18.39 27.10
CA SER A 69 20.72 17.44 27.34
C SER A 69 19.52 17.69 26.41
N GLU A 70 19.13 18.96 26.21
CA GLU A 70 18.09 19.34 25.24
C GLU A 70 18.49 18.98 23.81
N LEU A 71 19.74 19.24 23.41
CA LEU A 71 20.24 18.89 22.08
C LEU A 71 20.28 17.37 21.85
N LEU A 72 20.66 16.60 22.87
CA LEU A 72 20.66 15.14 22.83
C LEU A 72 19.24 14.59 22.74
N LEU A 73 18.29 15.17 23.48
CA LEU A 73 16.87 14.82 23.42
C LEU A 73 16.29 15.15 22.04
N LEU A 74 16.59 16.31 21.48
CA LEU A 74 16.25 16.69 20.10
C LEU A 74 16.85 15.71 19.09
N PHE A 75 18.12 15.32 19.24
CA PHE A 75 18.77 14.35 18.37
C PHE A 75 18.12 12.96 18.47
N LEU A 76 17.78 12.51 19.68
CA LEU A 76 17.06 11.25 19.91
C LEU A 76 15.65 11.29 19.33
N ILE A 77 14.91 12.39 19.51
CA ILE A 77 13.59 12.62 18.92
C ILE A 77 13.71 12.60 17.38
N VAL A 78 14.67 13.31 16.79
CA VAL A 78 14.90 13.31 15.34
C VAL A 78 15.23 11.91 14.83
N ARG A 79 16.07 11.15 15.54
CA ARG A 79 16.40 9.74 15.19
C ARG A 79 15.18 8.82 15.30
N LEU A 80 14.34 8.99 16.32
CA LEU A 80 13.10 8.21 16.52
C LEU A 80 11.97 8.63 15.56
N SER A 81 12.00 9.88 15.06
CA SER A 81 11.02 10.40 14.09
C SER A 81 11.19 9.81 12.69
N HIS A 82 12.41 9.36 12.34
CA HIS A 82 12.73 8.79 11.03
C HIS A 82 12.50 7.27 11.02
N SER A 83 11.29 6.84 11.35
CA SER A 83 10.88 5.44 11.18
C SER A 83 10.86 5.08 9.69
N GLN A 84 11.56 4.00 9.33
CA GLN A 84 11.53 3.46 7.97
C GLN A 84 10.12 2.98 7.63
N THR A 85 9.69 3.16 6.40
CA THR A 85 8.30 2.95 5.99
C THR A 85 8.15 1.77 5.04
N SER A 86 7.48 0.72 5.52
CA SER A 86 7.01 -0.43 4.73
C SER A 86 5.49 -0.64 4.83
N LYS A 87 4.77 0.34 5.38
CA LYS A 87 3.30 0.32 5.55
C LYS A 87 2.66 1.45 4.76
N CYS A 88 1.39 1.28 4.41
CA CYS A 88 0.58 2.37 3.88
C CYS A 88 0.47 3.50 4.90
N GLN A 89 0.20 4.70 4.42
CA GLN A 89 0.19 5.89 5.27
C GLN A 89 -1.15 6.61 5.17
N ASN A 90 -1.54 7.27 6.24
CA ASN A 90 -2.70 8.15 6.27
C ASN A 90 -2.53 9.36 5.34
N LYS A 91 -3.58 10.17 5.22
CA LYS A 91 -3.65 11.33 4.32
C LYS A 91 -2.37 12.20 4.27
N PRO A 92 -1.85 12.76 5.38
CA PRO A 92 -0.65 13.60 5.35
C PRO A 92 0.68 12.82 5.32
N GLY A 93 0.65 11.48 5.37
CA GLY A 93 1.88 10.69 5.51
C GLY A 93 2.48 10.76 6.92
N ALA A 94 1.66 10.95 7.95
CA ALA A 94 2.11 11.15 9.34
C ALA A 94 1.94 9.93 10.23
N ALA A 95 1.08 8.98 9.84
CA ALA A 95 0.87 7.75 10.59
C ALA A 95 0.56 6.56 9.65
N PRO A 96 0.95 5.33 10.04
CA PRO A 96 0.59 4.13 9.30
C PRO A 96 -0.93 3.99 9.16
N ALA A 97 -1.36 3.48 8.02
CA ALA A 97 -2.73 3.09 7.73
C ALA A 97 -2.75 1.62 7.28
N ASP A 98 -3.83 0.91 7.58
CA ASP A 98 -4.00 -0.46 7.10
C ASP A 98 -4.18 -0.52 5.57
N TRP A 99 -4.85 0.49 5.01
CA TRP A 99 -4.96 0.71 3.58
C TRP A 99 -5.22 2.19 3.30
N ALA A 100 -4.90 2.62 2.08
CA ALA A 100 -5.20 3.96 1.56
C ALA A 100 -5.50 3.90 0.05
N ILE A 101 -6.49 4.65 -0.41
CA ILE A 101 -6.88 4.75 -1.82
C ILE A 101 -6.94 6.22 -2.21
N VAL A 102 -6.24 6.57 -3.28
CA VAL A 102 -6.31 7.90 -3.92
C VAL A 102 -6.92 7.76 -5.30
N TYR A 103 -7.96 8.56 -5.55
CA TYR A 103 -8.52 8.79 -6.88
C TYR A 103 -8.15 10.21 -7.34
N LYS A 104 -7.21 10.29 -8.28
CA LYS A 104 -6.83 11.55 -8.92
C LYS A 104 -7.67 11.73 -10.17
N ALA A 105 -8.65 12.64 -10.16
CA ALA A 105 -9.38 12.96 -11.39
C ALA A 105 -8.48 13.73 -12.40
N PRO A 106 -8.84 13.76 -13.69
CA PRO A 106 -8.13 14.55 -14.69
C PRO A 106 -7.98 16.03 -14.28
N GLY A 107 -6.77 16.57 -14.38
CA GLY A 107 -6.47 17.97 -14.04
C GLY A 107 -6.48 18.30 -12.54
N GLN A 108 -6.60 17.30 -11.67
CA GLN A 108 -6.49 17.46 -10.21
C GLN A 108 -5.12 17.02 -9.75
N ASP A 109 -4.45 17.86 -8.95
CA ASP A 109 -3.07 17.61 -8.51
C ASP A 109 -3.01 16.81 -7.20
N THR A 110 -3.96 17.03 -6.28
CA THR A 110 -4.02 16.35 -4.97
C THR A 110 -4.81 15.04 -5.03
N GLY A 111 -5.84 14.99 -5.87
CA GLY A 111 -6.84 13.91 -5.91
C GLY A 111 -7.76 13.89 -4.69
N LYS A 112 -8.63 12.89 -4.63
CA LYS A 112 -9.43 12.54 -3.45
C LYS A 112 -8.85 11.30 -2.78
N ILE A 113 -8.92 11.22 -1.46
CA ILE A 113 -8.36 10.13 -0.66
C ILE A 113 -9.38 9.57 0.32
N ILE A 114 -9.32 8.26 0.52
CA ILE A 114 -9.91 7.53 1.65
C ILE A 114 -8.88 6.58 2.23
N PHE A 115 -8.97 6.31 3.53
CA PHE A 115 -8.05 5.41 4.23
C PHE A 115 -8.74 4.77 5.44
N ALA A 116 -8.13 3.74 6.01
CA ALA A 116 -8.75 2.86 7.01
C ALA A 116 -9.49 3.56 8.15
N THR A 117 -8.99 4.69 8.66
CA THR A 117 -9.61 5.42 9.78
C THR A 117 -10.49 6.60 9.35
N ALA A 118 -10.60 6.88 8.04
CA ALA A 118 -11.43 7.92 7.45
C ALA A 118 -11.89 7.49 6.05
N ALA A 119 -12.85 6.56 6.02
CA ALA A 119 -13.40 5.98 4.80
C ALA A 119 -14.83 6.47 4.49
N GLY A 120 -15.49 7.13 5.46
CA GLY A 120 -16.90 7.53 5.37
C GLY A 120 -17.19 8.63 4.36
N ALA A 121 -16.18 9.34 3.85
CA ALA A 121 -16.31 10.32 2.78
C ALA A 121 -14.98 10.48 2.04
N TRP A 122 -15.05 10.80 0.74
CA TRP A 122 -13.88 11.23 -0.03
C TRP A 122 -13.35 12.56 0.52
N ASP A 123 -12.09 12.59 0.95
CA ASP A 123 -11.43 13.81 1.44
C ASP A 123 -10.45 14.35 0.38
N ASP A 124 -10.09 15.62 0.45
CA ASP A 124 -9.03 16.18 -0.40
C ASP A 124 -7.68 15.61 -0.03
N GLY A 125 -6.83 15.31 -1.02
CA GLY A 125 -5.43 14.95 -0.77
C GLY A 125 -4.70 16.07 -0.03
N ALA A 126 -3.84 15.73 0.94
CA ALA A 126 -3.15 16.72 1.79
C ALA A 126 -2.18 17.63 1.02
N GLN A 127 -1.57 17.13 -0.05
CA GLN A 127 -0.62 17.83 -0.91
C GLN A 127 -0.75 17.31 -2.34
N ALA A 128 -0.22 18.06 -3.31
CA ALA A 128 -0.14 17.61 -4.70
C ALA A 128 0.67 16.32 -4.79
N LEU A 129 0.26 15.38 -5.65
CA LEU A 129 0.97 14.12 -5.89
C LEU A 129 2.35 14.33 -6.54
N SER A 130 2.65 15.54 -7.03
CA SER A 130 3.99 15.93 -7.47
C SER A 130 4.96 16.23 -6.32
N ASN A 131 4.45 16.49 -5.11
CA ASN A 131 5.30 16.81 -3.96
C ASN A 131 5.94 15.53 -3.41
N SER A 132 7.23 15.57 -3.11
CA SER A 132 7.94 14.41 -2.56
C SER A 132 7.63 14.12 -1.08
N ALA A 133 6.72 14.88 -0.46
CA ALA A 133 6.38 14.79 0.95
C ALA A 133 4.97 15.33 1.23
N GLY A 134 4.47 15.07 2.43
CA GLY A 134 3.21 15.64 2.92
C GLY A 134 1.95 14.97 2.39
N HIS A 135 2.07 13.82 1.71
CA HIS A 135 0.95 12.98 1.32
C HIS A 135 1.24 11.49 1.47
N SER A 136 0.17 10.71 1.57
CA SER A 136 0.16 9.25 1.79
C SER A 136 1.19 8.49 0.92
N PHE A 137 1.06 8.55 -0.41
CA PHE A 137 1.90 7.75 -1.31
C PHE A 137 3.37 8.19 -1.39
N ALA A 138 3.69 9.48 -1.27
CA ALA A 138 5.09 9.92 -1.21
C ALA A 138 5.75 9.41 0.07
N LYS A 139 5.03 9.44 1.19
CA LYS A 139 5.54 8.87 2.44
C LYS A 139 5.70 7.35 2.32
N THR A 140 4.71 6.62 1.81
CA THR A 140 4.84 5.16 1.65
C THR A 140 6.03 4.77 0.76
N LEU A 141 6.31 5.56 -0.28
CA LEU A 141 7.41 5.34 -1.23
C LEU A 141 8.74 5.99 -0.82
N GLU A 142 8.82 6.63 0.35
CA GLU A 142 10.01 7.37 0.77
C GLU A 142 11.29 6.50 0.68
N ASP A 143 11.20 5.24 1.11
CA ASP A 143 12.33 4.30 1.16
C ASP A 143 12.45 3.40 -0.09
N VAL A 144 11.53 3.56 -1.04
CA VAL A 144 11.66 3.05 -2.42
C VAL A 144 12.55 3.98 -3.24
N VAL A 145 12.43 5.27 -2.97
CA VAL A 145 13.21 6.37 -3.56
C VAL A 145 14.58 6.49 -2.89
N ARG A 146 14.64 6.49 -1.55
CA ARG A 146 15.88 6.59 -0.77
C ARG A 146 16.54 5.24 -0.59
N ASN A 147 17.87 5.18 -0.48
CA ASN A 147 18.57 3.93 -0.16
C ASN A 147 18.63 3.72 1.35
N GLN A 148 17.66 2.98 1.90
CA GLN A 148 17.66 2.52 3.30
C GLN A 148 17.95 1.02 3.38
N ASN A 149 18.81 0.63 4.32
CA ASN A 149 19.32 -0.74 4.39
C ASN A 149 18.24 -1.80 4.65
N ASN A 150 17.23 -1.47 5.47
CA ASN A 150 16.23 -2.46 5.86
C ASN A 150 14.96 -2.41 5.02
N ILE A 151 14.85 -1.55 4.00
CA ILE A 151 13.68 -1.52 3.11
C ILE A 151 14.06 -2.01 1.72
N LYS A 152 13.37 -3.07 1.29
CA LYS A 152 13.55 -3.74 0.01
C LYS A 152 12.24 -3.75 -0.75
N PHE A 153 12.31 -3.73 -2.07
CA PHE A 153 11.11 -3.70 -2.89
C PHE A 153 11.29 -4.33 -4.27
N LEU A 154 10.15 -4.71 -4.84
CA LEU A 154 9.99 -5.07 -6.24
C LEU A 154 9.00 -4.09 -6.87
N ALA A 155 9.36 -3.47 -7.99
CA ALA A 155 8.51 -2.55 -8.73
C ALA A 155 8.24 -3.08 -10.14
N TYR A 156 6.99 -3.04 -10.55
CA TYR A 156 6.53 -3.50 -11.86
C TYR A 156 5.63 -2.44 -12.52
N ASN A 157 5.82 -2.22 -13.82
CA ASN A 157 5.06 -1.25 -14.60
C ASN A 157 5.25 -1.56 -16.08
N ASN A 158 4.19 -1.55 -16.88
CA ASN A 158 4.29 -1.73 -18.33
C ASN A 158 4.86 -0.53 -19.09
N ALA A 159 4.93 0.63 -18.45
CA ALA A 159 5.61 1.83 -18.94
C ALA A 159 6.49 2.37 -17.81
N PRO A 160 7.64 1.73 -17.51
CA PRO A 160 8.46 2.14 -16.37
C PRO A 160 9.15 3.50 -16.60
N PRO A 161 9.53 4.21 -15.53
CA PRO A 161 10.26 5.47 -15.64
C PRO A 161 11.54 5.31 -16.46
N GLY A 162 11.80 6.25 -17.38
CA GLY A 162 13.05 6.32 -18.14
C GLY A 162 13.20 5.31 -19.28
N VAL A 163 12.22 4.42 -19.54
CA VAL A 163 12.27 3.49 -20.68
C VAL A 163 11.14 3.77 -21.67
N PRO A 164 11.44 4.39 -22.83
CA PRO A 164 10.42 4.65 -23.85
C PRO A 164 10.02 3.36 -24.57
N SER A 165 8.74 3.26 -24.95
CA SER A 165 8.25 2.33 -25.97
C SER A 165 8.42 0.83 -25.69
N MET A 166 8.33 0.41 -24.42
CA MET A 166 8.27 -1.02 -24.08
C MET A 166 6.95 -1.64 -24.54
N LYS A 167 7.04 -2.79 -25.21
CA LYS A 167 5.86 -3.57 -25.62
C LYS A 167 5.64 -4.71 -24.63
N THR A 168 4.68 -4.52 -23.73
CA THR A 168 4.22 -5.57 -22.81
C THR A 168 2.75 -5.86 -23.08
N LYS A 169 2.31 -7.08 -22.81
CA LYS A 169 0.89 -7.43 -22.90
C LYS A 169 0.14 -7.19 -21.58
N SER A 170 0.84 -7.22 -20.46
CA SER A 170 0.29 -6.85 -19.14
C SER A 170 0.14 -5.33 -19.02
N ASN A 171 -0.93 -4.87 -18.37
CA ASN A 171 -1.09 -3.46 -17.98
C ASN A 171 -0.84 -3.22 -16.49
N SER A 172 -0.59 -4.28 -15.73
CA SER A 172 -0.39 -4.26 -14.29
C SER A 172 0.79 -3.36 -13.90
N LYS A 173 0.57 -2.51 -12.88
CA LYS A 173 1.60 -1.66 -12.28
C LYS A 173 1.48 -1.68 -10.76
N GLY A 174 2.60 -1.58 -10.06
CA GLY A 174 2.62 -1.61 -8.61
C GLY A 174 4.00 -1.80 -8.01
N VAL A 175 4.01 -1.87 -6.69
CA VAL A 175 5.21 -2.04 -5.87
C VAL A 175 4.90 -2.97 -4.71
N ILE A 176 5.79 -3.93 -4.45
CA ILE A 176 5.81 -4.72 -3.22
C ILE A 176 6.98 -4.19 -2.39
N ILE A 177 6.69 -3.69 -1.19
CA ILE A 177 7.68 -3.13 -0.25
C ILE A 177 7.72 -4.04 0.98
N LEU A 178 8.90 -4.35 1.51
CA LEU A 178 9.05 -5.05 2.78
C LEU A 178 10.19 -4.49 3.61
N ALA A 179 10.07 -4.62 4.93
CA ALA A 179 11.14 -4.31 5.87
C ALA A 179 11.88 -5.59 6.28
N THR A 180 13.21 -5.67 6.18
CA THR A 180 13.99 -6.89 6.51
C THR A 180 14.11 -7.14 8.01
N ASN A 181 13.84 -6.14 8.85
CA ASN A 181 13.97 -6.21 10.31
C ASN A 181 12.64 -6.45 11.06
N ALA A 182 11.52 -6.61 10.36
CA ALA A 182 10.19 -6.84 10.94
C ALA A 182 9.29 -7.61 9.97
N ASP A 183 8.22 -8.25 10.44
CA ASP A 183 7.14 -8.73 9.55
C ASP A 183 6.24 -7.56 9.15
N SER A 184 6.72 -6.73 8.21
CA SER A 184 6.01 -5.54 7.75
C SER A 184 6.21 -5.39 6.24
N ALA A 185 5.09 -5.28 5.52
CA ALA A 185 5.08 -5.11 4.08
C ALA A 185 3.87 -4.31 3.60
N ALA A 186 3.99 -3.75 2.40
CA ALA A 186 2.91 -3.07 1.70
C ALA A 186 2.88 -3.49 0.23
N TRP A 187 1.68 -3.60 -0.31
CA TRP A 187 1.46 -3.79 -1.73
C TRP A 187 0.70 -2.59 -2.30
N ILE A 188 1.34 -1.91 -3.24
CA ILE A 188 0.78 -0.79 -3.98
C ILE A 188 0.38 -1.26 -5.36
N VAL A 189 -0.81 -0.86 -5.80
CA VAL A 189 -1.30 -1.05 -7.17
C VAL A 189 -1.75 0.30 -7.70
N HIS A 190 -1.35 0.64 -8.92
CA HIS A 190 -1.69 1.93 -9.50
C HIS A 190 -1.86 1.88 -11.02
N THR A 191 -2.33 2.99 -11.57
CA THR A 191 -2.54 3.17 -13.02
C THR A 191 -1.49 4.06 -13.69
N VAL A 192 -0.67 4.76 -12.90
CA VAL A 192 0.28 5.79 -13.34
C VAL A 192 1.44 5.21 -14.17
N PRO A 193 1.59 5.52 -15.47
CA PRO A 193 2.80 5.20 -16.23
C PRO A 193 3.97 6.06 -15.76
N GLY A 194 5.20 5.58 -15.91
CA GLY A 194 6.41 6.30 -15.51
C GLY A 194 6.61 6.41 -13.99
N PHE A 195 5.91 5.61 -13.20
CA PHE A 195 5.89 5.68 -11.73
C PHE A 195 5.96 4.29 -11.08
N PRO A 196 6.51 4.17 -9.85
CA PRO A 196 7.39 5.15 -9.23
C PRO A 196 8.81 5.06 -9.81
N THR A 197 9.61 6.09 -9.56
CA THR A 197 11.06 6.03 -9.74
C THR A 197 11.67 5.10 -8.69
N ALA A 198 12.58 4.21 -9.10
CA ALA A 198 13.27 3.28 -8.19
C ALA A 198 14.68 3.80 -7.88
N ARG A 199 15.03 3.91 -6.59
CA ARG A 199 16.36 4.38 -6.09
C ARG A 199 16.85 5.72 -6.68
N THR A 200 15.92 6.55 -7.12
CA THR A 200 16.15 7.89 -7.65
C THR A 200 15.12 8.82 -7.03
N ALA A 201 15.33 10.13 -7.12
CA ALA A 201 14.45 11.13 -6.51
C ALA A 201 12.98 10.92 -6.89
N TYR A 202 12.09 11.24 -5.95
CA TYR A 202 10.65 11.11 -6.15
C TYR A 202 10.25 11.97 -7.34
N SER A 203 9.53 11.37 -8.29
CA SER A 203 9.06 12.08 -9.46
C SER A 203 7.68 11.61 -9.83
N TRP A 204 6.76 12.57 -9.93
CA TRP A 204 5.46 12.37 -10.56
C TRP A 204 5.58 12.71 -12.06
N PRO A 205 5.11 11.84 -12.98
CA PRO A 205 5.18 12.14 -14.39
C PRO A 205 4.19 13.25 -14.78
N VAL A 206 4.72 14.39 -15.24
CA VAL A 206 3.93 15.62 -15.53
C VAL A 206 2.79 15.37 -16.54
N ALA A 207 3.00 14.49 -17.52
CA ALA A 207 1.97 14.12 -18.50
C ALA A 207 0.69 13.54 -17.85
N GLU A 208 0.83 12.93 -16.67
CA GLU A 208 -0.26 12.28 -15.95
C GLU A 208 -1.10 13.27 -15.12
N ASN A 209 -0.73 14.55 -15.07
CA ASN A 209 -1.57 15.59 -14.47
C ASN A 209 -2.91 15.73 -15.20
N ALA A 210 -2.89 15.67 -16.53
CA ALA A 210 -4.07 15.76 -17.39
C ALA A 210 -4.96 14.50 -17.36
N ARG A 211 -4.55 13.44 -16.66
CA ARG A 211 -5.17 12.11 -16.72
C ARG A 211 -5.75 11.69 -15.38
N GLY A 212 -6.79 10.86 -15.43
CA GLY A 212 -7.40 10.26 -14.24
C GLY A 212 -6.64 9.00 -13.81
N HIS A 213 -6.32 8.89 -12.52
CA HIS A 213 -5.57 7.79 -11.94
C HIS A 213 -6.13 7.30 -10.61
N LEU A 214 -5.94 6.00 -10.39
CA LEU A 214 -6.20 5.33 -9.13
C LEU A 214 -4.88 4.79 -8.58
N LEU A 215 -4.69 4.97 -7.27
CA LEU A 215 -3.60 4.38 -6.48
C LEU A 215 -4.21 3.71 -5.25
N ILE A 216 -3.85 2.45 -5.00
CA ILE A 216 -4.29 1.65 -3.87
C ILE A 216 -3.04 1.17 -3.13
N CYS A 217 -3.02 1.33 -1.82
CA CYS A 217 -2.00 0.76 -0.94
C CYS A 217 -2.69 -0.16 0.07
N LEU A 218 -2.15 -1.37 0.23
CA LEU A 218 -2.57 -2.37 1.21
C LEU A 218 -1.39 -2.73 2.11
N THR A 219 -1.51 -2.53 3.42
CA THR A 219 -0.55 -3.03 4.41
C THR A 219 -0.83 -4.52 4.64
N ILE A 220 0.19 -5.36 4.53
CA ILE A 220 0.07 -6.83 4.51
C ILE A 220 1.21 -7.48 5.31
N SER A 221 0.99 -8.70 5.83
CA SER A 221 2.09 -9.57 6.29
C SER A 221 2.94 -10.04 5.11
N LYS A 222 4.26 -10.20 5.33
CA LYS A 222 5.20 -10.73 4.32
C LYS A 222 4.82 -12.12 3.82
N SER A 223 4.20 -12.93 4.68
CA SER A 223 3.74 -14.28 4.34
C SER A 223 2.80 -14.32 3.12
N GLN A 224 2.12 -13.20 2.82
CA GLN A 224 1.18 -13.09 1.70
C GLN A 224 1.84 -12.67 0.37
N ILE A 225 3.11 -12.25 0.39
CA ILE A 225 3.84 -11.82 -0.82
C ILE A 225 3.91 -12.93 -1.85
N ASN A 226 4.13 -14.19 -1.43
CA ASN A 226 4.17 -15.32 -2.35
C ASN A 226 2.80 -15.58 -3.03
N THR A 227 1.70 -15.28 -2.34
CA THR A 227 0.34 -15.37 -2.89
C THR A 227 0.10 -14.28 -3.93
N ILE A 228 0.54 -13.05 -3.66
CA ILE A 228 0.49 -11.94 -4.63
C ILE A 228 1.36 -12.26 -5.84
N ALA A 229 2.59 -12.72 -5.63
CA ALA A 229 3.51 -13.07 -6.69
C ALA A 229 2.98 -14.17 -7.60
N ALA A 230 2.25 -15.15 -7.04
CA ALA A 230 1.61 -16.20 -7.83
C ALA A 230 0.52 -15.67 -8.79
N SER A 231 -0.21 -14.62 -8.38
CA SER A 231 -1.15 -13.91 -9.25
C SER A 231 -0.42 -13.08 -10.31
N LEU A 232 0.63 -12.35 -9.91
CA LEU A 232 1.45 -11.53 -10.81
C LEU A 232 2.15 -12.38 -11.89
N LEU A 233 2.71 -13.53 -11.54
CA LEU A 233 3.30 -14.48 -12.48
C LEU A 233 2.38 -14.83 -13.66
N LEU A 234 1.09 -14.93 -13.38
CA LEU A 234 0.10 -15.32 -14.37
C LEU A 234 -0.17 -14.17 -15.36
N VAL A 235 -0.17 -12.93 -14.87
CA VAL A 235 -0.41 -11.74 -15.69
C VAL A 235 0.85 -11.15 -16.31
N GLN A 236 2.03 -11.70 -15.99
CA GLN A 236 3.33 -11.38 -16.58
C GLN A 236 3.62 -9.86 -16.63
N PRO A 237 3.57 -9.15 -15.49
CA PRO A 237 3.92 -7.75 -15.46
C PRO A 237 5.40 -7.60 -15.74
N MET A 238 5.77 -6.44 -16.29
CA MET A 238 7.16 -6.11 -16.50
C MET A 238 7.74 -5.55 -15.20
N VAL A 239 8.68 -6.29 -14.60
CA VAL A 239 9.43 -5.88 -13.41
C VAL A 239 10.60 -5.00 -13.85
N HIS A 240 10.66 -3.73 -13.42
CA HIS A 240 11.77 -2.82 -13.75
C HIS A 240 12.80 -2.71 -12.63
N TYR A 241 12.45 -3.12 -11.41
CA TYR A 241 13.36 -3.08 -10.28
C TYR A 241 13.02 -4.19 -9.28
N ASN A 242 14.04 -4.84 -8.74
CA ASN A 242 13.92 -5.77 -7.63
C ASN A 242 15.23 -5.77 -6.84
N ASP A 243 15.15 -5.53 -5.54
CA ASP A 243 16.28 -5.70 -4.62
C ASP A 243 15.94 -6.52 -3.37
N ILE A 244 14.79 -7.21 -3.39
CA ILE A 244 14.42 -8.14 -2.32
C ILE A 244 15.40 -9.33 -2.35
N PRO A 245 16.19 -9.54 -1.27
CA PRO A 245 17.21 -10.57 -1.24
C PRO A 245 16.61 -11.96 -1.00
N GLU A 246 17.32 -13.00 -1.43
CA GLU A 246 16.91 -14.40 -1.26
C GLU A 246 16.67 -14.80 0.20
N THR A 247 17.36 -14.14 1.14
CA THR A 247 17.17 -14.34 2.59
C THR A 247 15.75 -14.00 3.05
N GLU A 248 15.04 -13.12 2.34
CA GLU A 248 13.63 -12.77 2.61
C GLU A 248 12.65 -13.69 1.86
N THR A 249 13.11 -14.42 0.85
CA THR A 249 12.25 -15.14 -0.11
C THR A 249 12.45 -16.65 -0.11
N GLY A 250 13.18 -17.20 0.87
CA GLY A 250 13.40 -18.65 1.00
C GLY A 250 12.12 -19.50 0.99
N GLY A 251 11.00 -18.95 1.48
CA GLY A 251 9.67 -19.59 1.45
C GLY A 251 8.75 -19.10 0.32
N MET A 252 9.25 -18.34 -0.65
CA MET A 252 8.43 -17.62 -1.65
C MET A 252 8.76 -18.06 -3.09
N PRO A 253 8.50 -19.32 -3.49
CA PRO A 253 8.89 -19.84 -4.80
C PRO A 253 8.23 -19.12 -5.98
N ASN A 254 7.02 -18.57 -5.81
CA ASN A 254 6.37 -17.79 -6.87
C ASN A 254 6.97 -16.39 -6.98
N PHE A 255 7.41 -15.81 -5.87
CA PHE A 255 8.15 -14.56 -5.89
C PHE A 255 9.48 -14.73 -6.63
N ASN A 256 10.25 -15.78 -6.33
CA ASN A 256 11.53 -16.02 -6.99
C ASN A 256 11.35 -16.18 -8.51
N LYS A 257 10.33 -16.93 -8.94
CA LYS A 257 9.97 -17.01 -10.37
C LYS A 257 9.60 -15.66 -10.98
N LEU A 258 8.85 -14.81 -10.25
CA LEU A 258 8.46 -13.49 -10.74
C LEU A 258 9.68 -12.58 -10.89
N ALA A 259 10.56 -12.57 -9.90
CA ALA A 259 11.80 -11.81 -9.89
C ALA A 259 12.75 -12.22 -11.03
N GLU A 260 12.78 -13.50 -11.39
CA GLU A 260 13.55 -14.04 -12.51
C GLU A 260 12.88 -13.83 -13.89
N GLY A 261 11.68 -13.22 -13.93
CA GLY A 261 10.93 -13.04 -15.17
C GLY A 261 10.41 -14.35 -15.79
N LYS A 262 10.27 -15.42 -14.98
CA LYS A 262 9.73 -16.70 -15.45
C LYS A 262 8.23 -16.59 -15.73
N ILE A 263 7.81 -17.35 -16.73
CA ILE A 263 6.40 -17.48 -17.12
C ILE A 263 5.85 -18.80 -16.56
N SER A 264 4.54 -18.85 -16.28
CA SER A 264 3.84 -20.11 -16.01
C SER A 264 3.22 -20.67 -17.30
N PRO A 265 3.87 -21.63 -17.99
CA PRO A 265 3.36 -22.18 -19.25
C PRO A 265 2.29 -23.25 -19.05
N LEU A 266 2.14 -23.77 -17.82
CA LEU A 266 1.23 -24.86 -17.50
C LEU A 266 -0.09 -24.34 -16.91
N PRO A 267 -1.21 -25.05 -17.17
CA PRO A 267 -2.49 -24.74 -16.55
C PRO A 267 -2.44 -24.93 -15.02
N PRO A 268 -3.34 -24.28 -14.27
CA PRO A 268 -4.46 -23.45 -14.75
C PRO A 268 -4.02 -22.07 -15.25
N PHE A 269 -4.65 -21.60 -16.34
CA PHE A 269 -4.38 -20.28 -16.95
C PHE A 269 -5.16 -19.13 -16.32
N THR A 270 -5.87 -19.43 -15.24
CA THR A 270 -6.66 -18.51 -14.43
C THR A 270 -6.41 -18.83 -12.97
N SER A 271 -6.37 -17.81 -12.12
CA SER A 271 -6.29 -18.01 -10.67
C SER A 271 -7.17 -17.05 -9.91
N ARG A 272 -7.72 -17.56 -8.81
CA ARG A 272 -8.31 -16.77 -7.74
C ARG A 272 -7.49 -16.99 -6.49
N ARG A 273 -7.00 -15.92 -5.89
CA ARG A 273 -6.27 -15.94 -4.62
C ARG A 273 -6.85 -14.91 -3.68
N SER A 274 -6.64 -15.10 -2.39
CA SER A 274 -7.12 -14.17 -1.38
C SER A 274 -5.99 -13.83 -0.43
N ILE A 275 -5.94 -12.56 -0.05
CA ILE A 275 -5.08 -12.02 1.01
C ILE A 275 -5.97 -11.20 1.97
N ARG A 276 -5.39 -10.78 3.09
CA ARG A 276 -6.00 -9.85 4.04
C ARG A 276 -5.03 -8.74 4.38
N THR A 277 -5.54 -7.56 4.70
CA THR A 277 -4.72 -6.52 5.29
C THR A 277 -4.28 -6.89 6.72
N GLU A 278 -3.27 -6.20 7.25
CA GLU A 278 -2.61 -6.57 8.51
C GLU A 278 -3.41 -6.21 9.76
N ASP A 279 -4.38 -5.29 9.71
CA ASP A 279 -5.16 -4.88 10.89
C ASP A 279 -5.80 -6.09 11.60
N ALA A 280 -5.31 -6.37 12.81
CA ALA A 280 -5.78 -7.47 13.63
C ALA A 280 -7.23 -7.30 14.09
N ARG A 281 -7.76 -6.07 14.12
CA ARG A 281 -9.13 -5.80 14.60
C ARG A 281 -10.15 -5.94 13.47
N SER A 282 -9.84 -5.42 12.29
CA SER A 282 -10.75 -5.43 11.14
C SER A 282 -9.97 -5.69 9.84
N PRO A 283 -9.45 -6.92 9.65
CA PRO A 283 -8.70 -7.24 8.45
C PRO A 283 -9.61 -7.20 7.23
N VAL A 284 -9.20 -6.45 6.21
CA VAL A 284 -9.95 -6.32 4.96
C VAL A 284 -9.59 -7.46 4.02
N ALA A 285 -10.60 -8.19 3.55
CA ALA A 285 -10.39 -9.27 2.58
C ALA A 285 -10.15 -8.69 1.18
N VAL A 286 -9.11 -9.20 0.51
CA VAL A 286 -8.74 -8.80 -0.85
C VAL A 286 -8.60 -10.05 -1.71
N HIS A 287 -9.37 -10.10 -2.79
CA HIS A 287 -9.38 -11.17 -3.76
C HIS A 287 -8.65 -10.74 -5.03
N ILE A 288 -7.67 -11.53 -5.45
CA ILE A 288 -6.86 -11.31 -6.64
C ILE A 288 -7.29 -12.32 -7.69
N TYR A 289 -7.84 -11.81 -8.78
CA TYR A 289 -8.22 -12.58 -9.94
C TYR A 289 -7.20 -12.33 -11.04
N SER A 290 -6.70 -13.39 -11.64
CA SER A 290 -5.63 -13.28 -12.63
C SER A 290 -5.84 -14.25 -13.77
N LYS A 291 -5.34 -13.83 -14.93
CA LYS A 291 -5.40 -14.54 -16.19
C LYS A 291 -4.07 -14.46 -16.92
N SER A 292 -3.67 -15.55 -17.57
CA SER A 292 -2.60 -15.51 -18.57
C SER A 292 -3.11 -15.40 -20.00
N GLU A 293 -2.22 -14.97 -20.89
CA GLU A 293 -2.44 -14.98 -22.35
C GLU A 293 -2.85 -16.37 -22.87
N SER A 294 -2.25 -17.44 -22.33
CA SER A 294 -2.48 -18.82 -22.77
C SER A 294 -3.87 -19.36 -22.43
N SER A 295 -4.70 -18.58 -21.75
CA SER A 295 -6.05 -19.01 -21.42
C SER A 295 -6.90 -19.19 -22.69
N LYS A 296 -7.33 -20.45 -22.91
CA LYS A 296 -8.15 -20.90 -24.05
C LYS A 296 -9.62 -20.45 -24.00
N TYR A 297 -10.04 -19.68 -23.01
CA TYR A 297 -11.35 -19.06 -23.07
C TYR A 297 -11.34 -18.10 -24.28
N GLY A 298 -12.08 -18.48 -25.33
CA GLY A 298 -12.03 -17.79 -26.63
C GLY A 298 -12.35 -16.29 -26.52
N GLU A 299 -12.05 -15.55 -27.58
CA GLU A 299 -12.10 -14.08 -27.71
C GLU A 299 -13.39 -13.40 -27.17
N LEU A 300 -14.50 -14.11 -26.99
CA LEU A 300 -15.76 -13.59 -26.45
C LEU A 300 -16.03 -13.98 -24.97
N LYS A 301 -15.32 -14.98 -24.47
CA LYS A 301 -15.60 -15.63 -23.18
C LYS A 301 -14.93 -14.92 -22.01
N TRP A 302 -13.86 -14.16 -22.22
CA TRP A 302 -13.10 -13.53 -21.14
C TRP A 302 -13.76 -12.32 -20.47
N LEU A 303 -14.61 -11.57 -21.16
CA LEU A 303 -15.40 -10.50 -20.52
C LEU A 303 -16.63 -11.09 -19.83
N TYR A 304 -17.25 -12.10 -20.46
CA TYR A 304 -18.20 -13.00 -19.80
C TYR A 304 -17.58 -13.71 -18.60
N GLU A 305 -16.27 -13.97 -18.61
CA GLU A 305 -15.53 -14.59 -17.53
C GLU A 305 -14.92 -13.64 -16.55
N PHE A 306 -14.63 -12.40 -16.87
CA PHE A 306 -14.38 -11.38 -15.87
C PHE A 306 -15.65 -11.22 -15.02
N GLN A 307 -16.81 -11.10 -15.68
CA GLN A 307 -18.14 -11.14 -15.10
C GLN A 307 -18.40 -12.44 -14.32
N ILE A 308 -18.17 -13.63 -14.91
CA ILE A 308 -18.35 -14.93 -14.24
C ILE A 308 -17.29 -15.18 -13.15
N ILE A 309 -16.08 -14.63 -13.21
CA ILE A 309 -15.03 -14.81 -12.20
C ILE A 309 -15.33 -13.91 -11.01
N LEU A 310 -15.85 -12.70 -11.25
CA LEU A 310 -16.42 -11.87 -10.19
C LEU A 310 -17.69 -12.54 -9.63
N ILE A 311 -18.62 -13.01 -10.46
CA ILE A 311 -19.94 -13.51 -10.01
C ILE A 311 -19.93 -14.96 -9.51
N ARG A 312 -19.15 -15.89 -10.08
CA ARG A 312 -18.86 -17.21 -9.48
C ARG A 312 -17.79 -17.12 -8.41
N GLY A 313 -17.01 -16.04 -8.38
CA GLY A 313 -16.13 -15.75 -7.25
C GLY A 313 -16.97 -15.39 -6.03
N PHE A 314 -18.03 -14.63 -6.25
CA PHE A 314 -18.91 -14.14 -5.20
C PHE A 314 -20.33 -14.61 -5.51
N ASP A 315 -20.67 -15.81 -5.01
CA ASP A 315 -21.92 -16.55 -5.26
C ASP A 315 -23.23 -15.77 -5.00
N THR A 316 -23.13 -14.56 -4.45
CA THR A 316 -24.22 -13.65 -4.08
C THR A 316 -24.42 -12.45 -5.01
N LEU A 317 -23.57 -12.26 -6.04
CA LEU A 317 -23.65 -11.08 -6.90
C LEU A 317 -24.70 -11.21 -8.00
N ASN A 318 -25.52 -10.17 -8.16
CA ASN A 318 -26.52 -10.09 -9.22
C ASN A 318 -25.97 -9.34 -10.44
N PHE A 319 -25.30 -8.20 -10.25
CA PHE A 319 -24.67 -7.40 -11.30
C PHE A 319 -23.45 -6.63 -10.82
N ILE A 320 -22.65 -6.12 -11.75
CA ILE A 320 -21.56 -5.18 -11.48
C ILE A 320 -21.78 -3.86 -12.24
N TYR A 321 -21.43 -2.74 -11.61
CA TYR A 321 -21.31 -1.44 -12.23
C TYR A 321 -19.88 -1.19 -12.64
N VAL A 322 -19.62 -0.81 -13.89
CA VAL A 322 -18.27 -0.73 -14.46
C VAL A 322 -17.96 0.68 -14.94
N TRP A 323 -16.86 1.23 -14.43
CA TRP A 323 -16.19 2.43 -14.97
C TRP A 323 -14.95 1.99 -15.73
N SER A 324 -14.95 2.18 -17.04
CA SER A 324 -13.83 1.83 -17.89
C SER A 324 -13.96 2.46 -19.26
N ARG A 325 -12.82 2.80 -19.87
CA ARG A 325 -12.77 3.08 -21.31
C ARG A 325 -13.26 1.87 -22.07
N ARG A 326 -14.09 2.13 -23.08
CA ARG A 326 -14.71 1.09 -23.89
C ARG A 326 -14.72 1.44 -25.36
N ASP A 327 -14.73 0.41 -26.20
CA ASP A 327 -14.95 0.54 -27.62
C ASP A 327 -16.46 0.55 -27.88
N ASN A 328 -16.88 0.90 -29.11
CA ASN A 328 -18.28 0.88 -29.48
C ASN A 328 -18.81 -0.55 -29.73
N ILE A 329 -18.01 -1.58 -29.46
CA ILE A 329 -18.32 -2.98 -29.75
C ILE A 329 -18.90 -3.64 -28.50
N LEU A 330 -18.27 -3.42 -27.35
CA LEU A 330 -18.70 -3.97 -26.07
C LEU A 330 -19.74 -3.07 -25.43
N LYS A 331 -20.97 -3.58 -25.30
CA LYS A 331 -22.09 -2.88 -24.67
C LYS A 331 -22.42 -3.48 -23.31
N GLY A 332 -23.11 -2.71 -22.47
CA GLY A 332 -23.69 -3.25 -21.23
C GLY A 332 -24.66 -4.39 -21.52
N ASP A 333 -24.68 -5.41 -20.66
CA ASP A 333 -25.60 -6.54 -20.80
C ASP A 333 -26.81 -6.39 -19.88
N CYS A 334 -27.95 -6.17 -20.51
CA CYS A 334 -29.23 -5.90 -19.87
C CYS A 334 -30.32 -6.93 -20.14
N ARG A 335 -30.03 -8.09 -20.76
CA ARG A 335 -31.07 -9.06 -21.16
C ARG A 335 -31.36 -10.08 -20.03
N GLY A 336 -32.64 -10.28 -19.66
CA GLY A 336 -33.11 -11.34 -18.74
C GLY A 336 -33.22 -11.00 -17.24
N SER A 337 -33.57 -11.97 -16.39
CA SER A 337 -33.58 -11.85 -14.90
C SER A 337 -32.24 -12.18 -14.25
N GLN A 338 -31.21 -12.47 -15.06
CA GLN A 338 -29.82 -12.70 -14.68
C GLN A 338 -28.93 -11.80 -15.57
N LYS A 339 -28.94 -10.50 -15.28
CA LYS A 339 -28.22 -9.44 -16.03
C LYS A 339 -26.96 -9.09 -15.25
N HIS A 340 -25.79 -9.00 -15.87
CA HIS A 340 -24.57 -8.95 -15.05
C HIS A 340 -23.52 -7.84 -15.31
N ILE A 341 -23.70 -6.92 -16.26
CA ILE A 341 -22.85 -5.71 -16.36
C ILE A 341 -23.71 -4.46 -16.66
N ARG A 342 -23.55 -3.41 -15.84
CA ARG A 342 -24.07 -2.06 -16.07
C ARG A 342 -22.91 -1.09 -16.25
N LEU A 343 -22.96 -0.29 -17.30
CA LEU A 343 -21.91 0.68 -17.59
C LEU A 343 -22.23 2.00 -16.90
N ILE A 344 -21.25 2.56 -16.20
CA ILE A 344 -21.39 3.86 -15.56
C ILE A 344 -21.34 4.95 -16.63
N LYS A 345 -22.24 5.93 -16.50
CA LYS A 345 -22.40 7.04 -17.43
C LYS A 345 -21.20 8.00 -17.32
N SER A 346 -20.76 8.53 -18.46
CA SER A 346 -19.75 9.59 -18.55
C SER A 346 -20.38 10.88 -19.06
N PRO A 347 -20.02 12.07 -18.55
CA PRO A 347 -19.07 12.33 -17.46
C PRO A 347 -19.60 11.92 -16.07
N ALA A 348 -18.71 11.84 -15.08
CA ALA A 348 -19.02 11.61 -13.67
C ALA A 348 -18.20 12.54 -12.77
N ALA A 349 -18.37 12.42 -11.45
CA ALA A 349 -17.59 13.20 -10.48
C ALA A 349 -17.20 12.38 -9.25
N ILE A 350 -15.97 12.60 -8.77
CA ILE A 350 -15.46 12.05 -7.51
C ILE A 350 -15.47 13.18 -6.48
N ASN A 351 -16.56 13.30 -5.73
CA ASN A 351 -16.77 14.35 -4.73
C ASN A 351 -16.38 15.77 -5.24
N GLY A 352 -17.03 16.22 -6.31
CA GLY A 352 -16.77 17.51 -6.94
C GLY A 352 -15.60 17.55 -7.94
N HIS A 353 -14.77 16.51 -8.01
CA HIS A 353 -13.74 16.40 -9.06
C HIS A 353 -14.31 15.73 -10.31
N ASN A 354 -14.48 16.50 -11.38
CA ASN A 354 -15.02 16.00 -12.64
C ASN A 354 -14.10 14.96 -13.29
N THR A 355 -14.69 13.90 -13.85
CA THR A 355 -13.99 12.88 -14.63
C THR A 355 -14.78 12.48 -15.87
N ASN A 356 -14.08 11.93 -16.86
CA ASN A 356 -14.67 11.41 -18.08
C ASN A 356 -13.81 10.28 -18.66
N LEU A 357 -14.39 9.45 -19.52
CA LEU A 357 -13.70 8.28 -20.08
C LEU A 357 -12.55 8.65 -21.05
N GLU A 358 -12.54 9.85 -21.62
CA GLU A 358 -11.49 10.28 -22.55
C GLU A 358 -10.18 10.64 -21.84
N ALA A 359 -10.28 11.19 -20.63
CA ALA A 359 -9.16 11.66 -19.82
C ALA A 359 -8.82 10.72 -18.63
N ASP A 360 -9.76 9.90 -18.17
CA ASP A 360 -9.56 8.93 -17.07
C ASP A 360 -9.10 7.57 -17.60
N ILE A 361 -7.97 7.04 -17.12
CA ILE A 361 -7.45 5.73 -17.55
C ILE A 361 -7.72 4.62 -16.54
N THR A 362 -8.46 4.91 -15.48
CA THR A 362 -8.83 3.92 -14.46
C THR A 362 -9.87 2.96 -15.00
N ASN A 363 -9.80 1.72 -14.52
CA ASN A 363 -10.82 0.71 -14.77
C ASN A 363 -11.16 0.08 -13.42
N TRP A 364 -12.43 0.14 -13.05
CA TRP A 364 -12.90 -0.41 -11.79
C TRP A 364 -14.37 -0.81 -11.88
N ALA A 365 -14.79 -1.64 -10.93
CA ALA A 365 -16.16 -2.09 -10.81
C ALA A 365 -16.60 -2.14 -9.35
N VAL A 366 -17.91 -1.99 -9.13
CA VAL A 366 -18.55 -2.26 -7.84
C VAL A 366 -19.70 -3.25 -8.00
N SER A 367 -19.96 -4.02 -6.97
CA SER A 367 -20.91 -5.13 -6.99
C SER A 367 -22.32 -4.75 -6.53
N ASP A 368 -23.37 -5.38 -7.05
CA ASP A 368 -24.74 -5.26 -6.54
C ASP A 368 -25.48 -6.62 -6.52
N PRO A 369 -26.07 -7.05 -5.39
CA PRO A 369 -25.90 -6.45 -4.07
C PRO A 369 -24.46 -6.65 -3.62
N GLY A 370 -23.88 -5.75 -2.84
CA GLY A 370 -22.60 -6.09 -2.26
C GLY A 370 -21.82 -5.01 -1.56
N SER A 371 -20.60 -5.40 -1.25
CA SER A 371 -19.61 -4.74 -0.41
C SER A 371 -18.25 -4.69 -1.11
N ILE A 372 -18.23 -4.92 -2.42
CA ILE A 372 -17.01 -5.21 -3.18
C ILE A 372 -16.71 -4.09 -4.16
N PHE A 373 -15.49 -3.59 -4.07
CA PHE A 373 -14.87 -2.71 -5.03
C PHE A 373 -13.73 -3.45 -5.73
N CYS A 374 -13.64 -3.40 -7.05
CA CYS A 374 -12.57 -4.03 -7.82
C CYS A 374 -11.81 -3.02 -8.68
N HIS A 375 -10.48 -2.97 -8.55
CA HIS A 375 -9.60 -2.37 -9.55
C HIS A 375 -9.25 -3.39 -10.64
N ILE A 376 -9.19 -2.93 -11.89
CA ILE A 376 -8.92 -3.75 -13.07
C ILE A 376 -7.78 -3.09 -13.85
N ASP A 377 -6.78 -3.87 -14.24
CA ASP A 377 -5.61 -3.33 -14.95
C ASP A 377 -5.87 -3.09 -16.45
N LYS A 378 -6.92 -3.71 -16.99
CA LYS A 378 -7.30 -3.65 -18.42
C LYS A 378 -8.56 -2.83 -18.66
N PRO A 379 -8.61 -2.05 -19.75
CA PRO A 379 -9.84 -1.39 -20.19
C PRO A 379 -10.83 -2.39 -20.79
N TYR A 380 -12.09 -1.99 -20.84
CA TYR A 380 -13.20 -2.75 -21.39
C TYR A 380 -13.22 -2.65 -22.93
N PHE A 381 -12.15 -3.12 -23.60
CA PHE A 381 -12.06 -3.21 -25.06
C PHE A 381 -12.02 -4.66 -25.54
N LYS A 382 -12.58 -4.93 -26.73
CA LYS A 382 -12.65 -6.26 -27.34
C LYS A 382 -11.26 -6.83 -27.63
N ASN A 383 -10.31 -5.99 -28.00
CA ASN A 383 -8.95 -6.45 -28.32
C ASN A 383 -8.14 -6.90 -27.07
N GLN A 384 -8.57 -6.54 -25.86
CA GLN A 384 -7.90 -6.96 -24.61
C GLN A 384 -8.22 -8.42 -24.24
N THR A 385 -9.14 -9.07 -24.95
CA THR A 385 -9.63 -10.43 -24.65
C THR A 385 -8.58 -11.52 -24.77
N LYS A 386 -7.49 -11.29 -25.50
CA LYS A 386 -6.34 -12.20 -25.59
C LYS A 386 -5.18 -11.84 -24.68
N GLU A 387 -5.28 -10.72 -23.98
CA GLU A 387 -4.21 -10.23 -23.14
C GLU A 387 -4.34 -10.79 -21.71
N PRO A 388 -3.21 -10.92 -20.99
CA PRO A 388 -3.23 -11.17 -19.55
C PRO A 388 -3.93 -10.02 -18.83
N ALA A 389 -4.64 -10.34 -17.75
CA ALA A 389 -5.44 -9.37 -17.00
C ALA A 389 -5.49 -9.71 -15.51
N MET A 390 -5.58 -8.68 -14.68
CA MET A 390 -5.72 -8.78 -13.24
C MET A 390 -6.88 -7.93 -12.72
N ALA A 391 -7.60 -8.48 -11.75
CA ALA A 391 -8.55 -7.75 -10.91
C ALA A 391 -8.15 -7.88 -9.44
N ILE A 392 -8.24 -6.78 -8.71
CA ILE A 392 -8.03 -6.73 -7.27
C ILE A 392 -9.32 -6.23 -6.64
N CYS A 393 -10.02 -7.12 -5.96
CA CYS A 393 -11.32 -6.88 -5.38
C CYS A 393 -11.22 -6.82 -3.86
N ILE A 394 -11.63 -5.69 -3.29
CA ILE A 394 -11.59 -5.38 -1.88
C ILE A 394 -13.01 -5.51 -1.33
N GLU A 395 -13.20 -6.38 -0.35
CA GLU A 395 -14.47 -6.56 0.35
C GLU A 395 -14.50 -5.63 1.58
N ASN A 396 -15.06 -4.44 1.39
CA ASN A 396 -15.16 -3.41 2.41
C ASN A 396 -16.33 -2.46 2.10
N ASN A 397 -17.30 -2.38 3.02
CA ASN A 397 -18.52 -1.59 2.83
C ASN A 397 -18.26 -0.11 2.63
N GLU A 398 -17.29 0.47 3.34
CA GLU A 398 -16.99 1.90 3.24
C GLU A 398 -16.38 2.23 1.88
N ILE A 399 -15.38 1.46 1.43
CA ILE A 399 -14.78 1.60 0.10
C ILE A 399 -15.86 1.40 -0.97
N PHE A 400 -16.64 0.33 -0.86
CA PHE A 400 -17.74 0.06 -1.77
C PHE A 400 -18.70 1.25 -1.87
N ALA A 401 -19.17 1.78 -0.74
CA ALA A 401 -20.09 2.90 -0.70
C ALA A 401 -19.54 4.12 -1.45
N ARG A 402 -18.25 4.44 -1.25
CA ARG A 402 -17.58 5.58 -1.91
C ARG A 402 -17.55 5.46 -3.43
N PHE A 403 -17.35 4.26 -3.96
CA PHE A 403 -17.34 4.02 -5.41
C PHE A 403 -18.77 3.84 -5.97
N ASN A 404 -19.68 3.29 -5.17
CA ASN A 404 -21.08 3.13 -5.55
C ASN A 404 -21.80 4.49 -5.69
N GLU A 405 -21.42 5.49 -4.89
CA GLU A 405 -21.86 6.88 -5.06
C GLU A 405 -21.49 7.45 -6.43
N ILE A 406 -20.30 7.11 -6.94
CA ILE A 406 -19.86 7.51 -8.29
C ILE A 406 -20.67 6.76 -9.36
N ALA A 407 -21.03 5.50 -9.08
CA ALA A 407 -21.81 4.64 -9.96
C ALA A 407 -23.32 4.95 -10.01
N ALA A 408 -23.78 6.02 -9.34
CA ALA A 408 -25.20 6.36 -9.22
C ALA A 408 -25.92 6.58 -10.56
N GLN A 409 -25.20 6.94 -11.63
CA GLN A 409 -25.75 7.09 -12.97
C GLN A 409 -25.17 6.04 -13.92
N VAL A 410 -26.05 5.22 -14.51
CA VAL A 410 -25.70 4.22 -15.50
C VAL A 410 -26.26 4.54 -16.87
N GLU A 411 -25.60 4.01 -17.90
CA GLU A 411 -26.10 4.10 -19.27
C GLU A 411 -27.39 3.31 -19.45
N ASP A 412 -28.22 3.80 -20.38
CA ASP A 412 -29.38 3.06 -20.82
C ASP A 412 -28.96 1.73 -21.46
N CYS A 413 -29.81 0.73 -21.23
CA CYS A 413 -29.59 -0.57 -21.80
C CYS A 413 -29.67 -0.52 -23.33
N PRO A 414 -28.75 -1.19 -24.05
CA PRO A 414 -28.84 -1.28 -25.50
C PRO A 414 -30.18 -1.87 -25.90
N GLN A 415 -30.90 -1.17 -26.78
CA GLN A 415 -32.14 -1.65 -27.39
C GLN A 415 -31.89 -2.89 -28.26
#